data_AF-A0A6J0YQB0-F1
#
_entry.id   AF-A0A6J0YQB0-F1
#
_cell.length_a   1.000
_cell.length_b   1.000
_cell.length_c   1.000
_cell.angle_alpha   90.00
_cell.angle_beta   90.00
_cell.angle_gamma   90.00
#
_symmetry.space_group_name_H-M   'P 1'
#
loop_
_entity.id
_entity.type
_entity.pdbx_description
1 polymer ?
#
loop_
_entity_poly.entity_id
_entity_poly.type
_entity_poly.pdbx_seq_one_letter_code
_entity_poly.pdbx_strand_id
1 'polypeptide(L)'
;MERGRNRKEKRPLTMPHQGLLLFRMAPLCMLLGMLMVSCFNFCLCHKNSEFALTNPEKSSTKETERKETIAEEELEPKILEVFHPTHEWQALRPGQAVPAGSHVRLNLQTGAREVKLQDEDKFQTNLKGSKKGKRLDINTNTYTSQDLKDALAKFKEGAEMENSKEDQERQAKVKQLFRPIEELKKDFEELNVVIETDMQIMVRLINKFNSSSSSLEEKIAALFDLEYYVHQMDNAQDLLSFGGLQVVINGLNSTEPLVKEYAAFVLGAAFSSNPKVQVEAIEGGALQKLLVILATEQPLTTKKKALFALCSLLRHFPYAQQQFLKLGGLQVLRSLVQEKGMEVLAVRVVTLLYDLVTEKMFAEEDAELTQDMSPERLQQYRQVHLLPSLQEQGWCEITAHLLALPEHDAREKVLQTLGALLATCWDRFHQDTQLHKTLGTLQAEYQALAALELQEGEDEGYFQELLDSINSLLMELR
;
A
#
# COMPACT_ATOMS: atom_id res chain seq x y z
N MET A 1 -54.99 -7.41 69.56
CA MET A 1 -56.32 -8.04 69.41
C MET A 1 -57.01 -7.42 68.21
N GLU A 2 -57.83 -8.21 67.51
CA GLU A 2 -58.59 -7.83 66.31
C GLU A 2 -59.63 -6.70 66.58
N ARG A 3 -60.37 -6.11 65.64
CA ARG A 3 -60.88 -6.62 64.35
C ARG A 3 -61.40 -5.47 63.48
N GLY A 4 -61.24 -5.54 62.15
CA GLY A 4 -61.85 -4.58 61.21
C GLY A 4 -63.31 -4.87 60.86
N ARG A 5 -64.00 -3.96 60.15
CA ARG A 5 -65.31 -4.22 59.52
C ARG A 5 -65.55 -3.40 58.25
N ASN A 6 -66.12 -4.07 57.24
CA ASN A 6 -66.36 -3.62 55.85
C ASN A 6 -67.48 -2.57 55.67
N ARG A 7 -67.49 -1.95 54.48
CA ARG A 7 -68.73 -1.76 53.69
C ARG A 7 -68.49 -1.93 52.17
N LYS A 8 -69.42 -2.60 51.48
CA LYS A 8 -69.51 -2.72 50.00
C LYS A 8 -70.61 -1.74 49.51
N GLU A 9 -70.67 -1.25 48.27
CA GLU A 9 -71.27 -1.82 47.03
C GLU A 9 -71.36 -0.67 45.97
N LYS A 10 -71.59 -0.79 44.63
CA LYS A 10 -71.73 -1.89 43.63
C LYS A 10 -71.64 -1.30 42.18
N ARG A 11 -70.90 -1.94 41.25
CA ARG A 11 -71.20 -2.12 39.79
C ARG A 11 -71.28 -0.89 38.83
N PRO A 12 -71.33 -1.10 37.49
CA PRO A 12 -70.66 -2.11 36.63
C PRO A 12 -70.10 -1.56 35.28
N LEU A 13 -69.22 -2.30 34.58
CA LEU A 13 -69.39 -2.73 33.16
C LEU A 13 -68.16 -3.51 32.63
N THR A 14 -68.44 -4.45 31.73
CA THR A 14 -67.54 -5.41 31.02
C THR A 14 -67.15 -4.86 29.62
N MET A 15 -66.22 -5.37 28.79
CA MET A 15 -65.54 -6.68 28.61
C MET A 15 -64.16 -6.47 27.88
N PRO A 16 -63.35 -7.51 27.53
CA PRO A 16 -61.92 -7.38 27.17
C PRO A 16 -61.60 -7.37 25.66
N HIS A 17 -60.33 -7.14 25.28
CA HIS A 17 -59.78 -7.56 23.97
C HIS A 17 -58.26 -7.82 23.99
N GLN A 18 -57.81 -8.74 23.13
CA GLN A 18 -56.40 -9.07 22.85
C GLN A 18 -55.78 -8.15 21.79
N GLY A 19 -54.44 -8.04 21.79
CA GLY A 19 -53.60 -7.48 20.72
C GLY A 19 -52.13 -7.52 21.20
N LEU A 20 -51.27 -8.46 20.79
CA LEU A 20 -50.68 -8.75 19.47
C LEU A 20 -49.64 -7.70 19.03
N LEU A 21 -48.40 -8.18 18.78
CA LEU A 21 -47.23 -7.38 18.43
C LEU A 21 -47.28 -6.84 16.99
N LEU A 22 -46.75 -5.64 16.75
CA LEU A 22 -46.09 -5.30 15.47
C LEU A 22 -45.17 -4.07 15.55
N PHE A 23 -43.88 -4.31 15.28
CA PHE A 23 -42.86 -3.46 14.64
C PHE A 23 -42.73 -1.95 14.94
N ARG A 24 -41.55 -1.57 15.46
CA ARG A 24 -40.88 -0.29 15.18
C ARG A 24 -39.48 -0.54 14.60
N MET A 25 -39.37 -0.56 13.27
CA MET A 25 -38.09 -0.64 12.54
C MET A 25 -37.82 0.71 11.84
N ALA A 26 -37.18 1.66 12.54
CA ALA A 26 -36.70 2.93 11.97
C ALA A 26 -35.79 3.73 12.95
N PRO A 27 -34.64 3.17 13.39
CA PRO A 27 -33.43 4.01 13.27
C PRO A 27 -32.15 3.27 12.83
N LEU A 28 -32.14 1.92 12.80
CA LEU A 28 -30.90 1.16 12.55
C LEU A 28 -30.32 1.37 11.14
N CYS A 29 -31.15 1.51 10.11
CA CYS A 29 -30.69 1.63 8.73
C CYS A 29 -29.92 2.93 8.45
N MET A 30 -30.13 3.99 9.23
CA MET A 30 -29.38 5.24 9.09
C MET A 30 -27.97 5.15 9.70
N LEU A 31 -27.74 4.25 10.66
CA LEU A 31 -26.41 3.99 11.23
C LEU A 31 -25.58 3.07 10.34
N LEU A 32 -26.20 2.10 9.67
CA LEU A 32 -25.52 1.25 8.68
C LEU A 32 -24.98 2.06 7.49
N GLY A 33 -25.75 3.05 7.01
CA GLY A 33 -25.34 3.91 5.90
C GLY A 33 -24.10 4.77 6.19
N MET A 34 -23.85 5.12 7.45
CA MET A 34 -22.68 5.91 7.85
C MET A 34 -21.41 5.05 8.00
N LEU A 35 -21.54 3.78 8.38
CA LEU A 35 -20.40 2.85 8.52
C LEU A 35 -19.82 2.40 7.18
N MET A 36 -20.66 2.24 6.15
CA MET A 36 -20.20 1.85 4.81
C MET A 36 -19.34 2.94 4.12
N VAL A 37 -19.47 4.21 4.51
CA VAL A 37 -18.65 5.32 3.98
C VAL A 37 -17.28 5.37 4.65
N SER A 38 -17.14 4.94 5.91
CA SER A 38 -15.83 4.82 6.57
C SER A 38 -14.99 3.66 6.02
N CYS A 39 -15.60 2.51 5.70
CA CYS A 39 -14.85 1.34 5.21
C CYS A 39 -14.26 1.53 3.81
N PHE A 40 -14.88 2.38 2.96
CA PHE A 40 -14.38 2.65 1.60
C PHE A 40 -13.05 3.42 1.56
N ASN A 41 -12.60 4.04 2.66
CA ASN A 41 -11.35 4.80 2.74
C ASN A 41 -10.14 3.98 3.20
N PHE A 42 -10.30 2.69 3.54
CA PHE A 42 -9.21 1.86 4.07
C PHE A 42 -8.72 0.74 3.13
N CYS A 43 -9.48 0.40 2.08
CA CYS A 43 -9.18 -0.74 1.19
C CYS A 43 -8.50 -0.37 -0.15
N LEU A 44 -7.98 0.85 -0.32
CA LEU A 44 -7.33 1.32 -1.56
C LEU A 44 -5.85 1.69 -1.35
N CYS A 45 -5.05 0.75 -0.83
CA CYS A 45 -3.60 0.86 -0.76
C CYS A 45 -2.84 -0.40 -1.23
N HIS A 46 -3.34 -1.13 -2.24
CA HIS A 46 -2.48 -2.04 -3.02
C HIS A 46 -3.01 -2.35 -4.44
N LYS A 47 -2.72 -1.46 -5.41
CA LYS A 47 -2.40 -1.80 -6.82
C LYS A 47 -2.10 -0.54 -7.66
N ASN A 48 -0.92 -0.56 -8.27
CA ASN A 48 -0.43 0.17 -9.45
C ASN A 48 -0.58 1.70 -9.54
N SER A 49 0.57 2.37 -9.62
CA SER A 49 0.74 3.73 -10.11
C SER A 49 0.64 3.79 -11.65
N GLU A 50 -0.31 4.55 -12.19
CA GLU A 50 -0.15 5.25 -13.47
C GLU A 50 -0.72 6.67 -13.34
N PHE A 51 0.07 7.68 -13.71
CA PHE A 51 -0.33 9.09 -13.68
C PHE A 51 -1.05 9.50 -14.98
N ALA A 52 -2.21 10.14 -14.85
CA ALA A 52 -2.69 11.12 -15.84
C ALA A 52 -3.68 12.11 -15.23
N LEU A 53 -3.44 13.41 -15.46
CA LEU A 53 -4.29 14.52 -15.01
C LEU A 53 -5.58 14.62 -15.84
N THR A 54 -6.74 14.66 -15.20
CA THR A 54 -7.92 15.37 -15.73
C THR A 54 -8.69 16.06 -14.60
N ASN A 55 -9.08 17.32 -14.85
CA ASN A 55 -9.96 18.10 -13.97
C ASN A 55 -11.40 18.07 -14.56
N PRO A 56 -12.47 18.12 -13.75
CA PRO A 56 -13.81 17.73 -14.19
C PRO A 56 -14.68 18.92 -14.65
N GLU A 57 -15.60 18.67 -15.59
CA GLU A 57 -16.89 19.38 -15.63
C GLU A 57 -18.01 18.55 -16.30
N LYS A 58 -19.25 19.04 -16.23
CA LYS A 58 -20.47 18.23 -16.03
C LYS A 58 -21.29 17.87 -17.28
N SER A 59 -22.26 16.97 -17.07
CA SER A 59 -23.54 16.75 -17.80
C SER A 59 -23.52 15.74 -18.97
N SER A 60 -24.59 14.95 -19.26
CA SER A 60 -25.76 14.54 -18.44
C SER A 60 -26.56 13.40 -19.10
N THR A 61 -27.07 12.47 -18.28
CA THR A 61 -28.30 11.65 -18.46
C THR A 61 -28.48 10.65 -19.63
N LYS A 62 -28.94 9.46 -19.20
CA LYS A 62 -29.97 8.57 -19.78
C LYS A 62 -29.58 7.47 -20.80
N GLU A 63 -29.87 6.24 -20.35
CA GLU A 63 -30.64 5.18 -21.05
C GLU A 63 -29.88 4.33 -22.11
N THR A 64 -30.03 3.00 -22.22
CA THR A 64 -30.95 2.03 -21.56
C THR A 64 -30.24 0.67 -21.39
N GLU A 65 -30.68 -0.16 -20.42
CA GLU A 65 -30.33 -1.59 -20.39
C GLU A 65 -30.88 -2.34 -21.62
N ARG A 66 -30.10 -3.29 -22.15
CA ARG A 66 -30.66 -4.44 -22.89
C ARG A 66 -29.77 -5.68 -22.72
N LYS A 67 -30.24 -6.63 -21.91
CA LYS A 67 -29.70 -8.00 -21.87
C LYS A 67 -30.17 -8.74 -23.11
N GLU A 68 -29.25 -9.29 -23.90
CA GLU A 68 -29.51 -10.45 -24.76
C GLU A 68 -28.36 -11.45 -24.58
N THR A 69 -28.67 -12.55 -23.87
CA THR A 69 -27.89 -13.79 -23.86
C THR A 69 -28.33 -14.66 -25.03
N ILE A 70 -27.40 -15.35 -25.71
CA ILE A 70 -27.48 -16.77 -26.15
C ILE A 70 -26.40 -17.10 -27.20
N ALA A 71 -25.95 -18.36 -27.16
CA ALA A 71 -25.23 -19.13 -28.18
C ALA A 71 -23.73 -18.85 -28.39
N GLU A 72 -22.94 -19.82 -27.93
CA GLU A 72 -21.78 -20.31 -28.67
C GLU A 72 -22.26 -20.84 -30.03
N GLU A 73 -21.67 -20.35 -31.11
CA GLU A 73 -21.84 -20.94 -32.44
C GLU A 73 -20.46 -20.89 -33.13
N GLU A 74 -19.79 -22.05 -33.20
CA GLU A 74 -18.66 -22.23 -34.11
C GLU A 74 -19.19 -22.09 -35.55
N LEU A 75 -18.56 -21.26 -36.39
CA LEU A 75 -18.26 -21.57 -37.80
C LEU A 75 -17.51 -20.43 -38.53
N GLU A 76 -16.44 -20.86 -39.22
CA GLU A 76 -15.76 -20.26 -40.38
C GLU A 76 -15.01 -18.91 -40.27
N PRO A 77 -13.80 -18.82 -40.89
CA PRO A 77 -13.02 -17.60 -40.96
C PRO A 77 -13.68 -16.60 -41.92
N LYS A 78 -14.31 -15.57 -41.36
CA LYS A 78 -14.80 -14.41 -42.11
C LYS A 78 -13.65 -13.86 -42.97
N ILE A 79 -13.77 -14.00 -44.29
CA ILE A 79 -12.87 -13.36 -45.25
C ILE A 79 -13.11 -11.85 -45.12
N LEU A 80 -12.27 -11.19 -44.33
CA LEU A 80 -12.33 -9.75 -44.14
C LEU A 80 -12.01 -9.10 -45.48
N GLU A 81 -12.97 -8.35 -46.03
CA GLU A 81 -12.76 -7.55 -47.23
C GLU A 81 -11.60 -6.59 -46.98
N VAL A 82 -10.48 -6.82 -47.68
CA VAL A 82 -9.28 -6.00 -47.55
C VAL A 82 -9.53 -4.71 -48.31
N PHE A 83 -9.53 -3.59 -47.58
CA PHE A 83 -9.66 -2.27 -48.17
C PHE A 83 -8.46 -1.98 -49.08
N HIS A 84 -8.69 -1.39 -50.25
CA HIS A 84 -7.62 -1.00 -51.18
C HIS A 84 -7.45 0.52 -51.15
N PRO A 85 -6.59 1.07 -50.27
CA PRO A 85 -6.50 2.52 -50.06
C PRO A 85 -5.80 3.22 -51.21
N THR A 86 -6.23 4.46 -51.45
CA THR A 86 -5.65 5.38 -52.44
C THR A 86 -4.73 6.41 -51.76
N HIS A 87 -4.15 7.31 -52.54
CA HIS A 87 -3.34 8.43 -52.03
C HIS A 87 -4.17 9.59 -51.42
N GLU A 88 -5.47 9.41 -51.24
CA GLU A 88 -6.35 10.35 -50.52
C GLU A 88 -7.02 9.66 -49.34
N TRP A 89 -7.43 10.44 -48.33
CA TRP A 89 -8.05 9.92 -47.11
C TRP A 89 -9.46 9.41 -47.39
N GLN A 90 -9.71 8.13 -47.10
CA GLN A 90 -10.99 7.46 -47.33
C GLN A 90 -11.51 6.81 -46.05
N ALA A 91 -12.82 6.93 -45.78
CA ALA A 91 -13.42 6.39 -44.57
C ALA A 91 -13.52 4.84 -44.61
N LEU A 92 -13.02 4.19 -43.57
CA LEU A 92 -13.11 2.75 -43.35
C LEU A 92 -14.48 2.35 -42.80
N ARG A 93 -15.04 1.25 -43.32
CA ARG A 93 -16.26 0.65 -42.74
C ARG A 93 -15.89 -0.26 -41.57
N PRO A 94 -16.73 -0.36 -40.52
CA PRO A 94 -16.52 -1.32 -39.44
C PRO A 94 -16.40 -2.75 -39.97
N GLY A 95 -15.30 -3.43 -39.65
CA GLY A 95 -15.03 -4.81 -40.07
C GLY A 95 -14.22 -4.99 -41.36
N GLN A 96 -13.77 -3.92 -42.04
CA GLN A 96 -12.84 -4.03 -43.16
C GLN A 96 -11.38 -4.16 -42.68
N ALA A 97 -10.58 -4.99 -43.35
CA ALA A 97 -9.15 -5.15 -43.05
C ALA A 97 -8.32 -4.08 -43.77
N VAL A 98 -7.23 -3.64 -43.15
CA VAL A 98 -6.33 -2.63 -43.73
C VAL A 98 -5.01 -3.27 -44.16
N PRO A 99 -4.51 -3.05 -45.39
CA PRO A 99 -3.21 -3.54 -45.84
C PRO A 99 -2.05 -3.00 -44.99
N ALA A 100 -1.07 -3.85 -44.69
CA ALA A 100 0.17 -3.42 -44.02
C ALA A 100 0.88 -2.33 -44.84
N GLY A 101 1.29 -1.25 -44.17
CA GLY A 101 1.87 -0.06 -44.82
C GLY A 101 0.86 1.05 -45.16
N SER A 102 -0.43 0.87 -44.87
CA SER A 102 -1.42 1.94 -44.98
C SER A 102 -1.42 2.82 -43.73
N HIS A 103 -1.56 4.12 -43.89
CA HIS A 103 -1.66 5.06 -42.77
C HIS A 103 -3.13 5.25 -42.37
N VAL A 104 -3.45 4.99 -41.10
CA VAL A 104 -4.83 5.03 -40.55
C VAL A 104 -4.90 6.12 -39.49
N ARG A 105 -5.98 6.93 -39.50
CA ARG A 105 -6.28 7.94 -38.47
C ARG A 105 -7.72 7.86 -38.00
N LEU A 106 -8.02 8.47 -36.86
CA LEU A 106 -9.37 8.80 -36.43
C LEU A 106 -9.61 10.30 -36.69
N ASN A 107 -10.63 10.63 -37.48
CA ASN A 107 -11.02 12.02 -37.71
C ASN A 107 -11.84 12.52 -36.52
N LEU A 108 -11.26 13.42 -35.72
CA LEU A 108 -11.87 13.90 -34.47
C LEU A 108 -13.10 14.81 -34.68
N GLN A 109 -13.31 15.36 -35.88
CA GLN A 109 -14.53 16.12 -36.21
C GLN A 109 -15.70 15.24 -36.63
N THR A 110 -15.44 14.10 -37.29
CA THR A 110 -16.50 13.23 -37.85
C THR A 110 -16.68 11.91 -37.09
N GLY A 111 -15.74 11.56 -36.20
CA GLY A 111 -15.67 10.26 -35.53
C GLY A 111 -15.28 9.09 -36.43
N ALA A 112 -15.05 9.32 -37.73
CA ALA A 112 -14.76 8.27 -38.69
C ALA A 112 -13.29 7.82 -38.62
N ARG A 113 -13.06 6.51 -38.76
CA ARG A 113 -11.72 5.99 -39.07
C ARG A 113 -11.45 6.19 -40.55
N GLU A 114 -10.31 6.78 -40.90
CA GLU A 114 -9.90 7.05 -42.27
C GLU A 114 -8.56 6.37 -42.55
N VAL A 115 -8.34 5.97 -43.80
CA VAL A 115 -7.10 5.35 -44.27
C VAL A 115 -6.63 5.98 -45.58
N LYS A 116 -5.31 6.02 -45.77
CA LYS A 116 -4.62 6.42 -46.98
C LYS A 116 -3.43 5.48 -47.23
N LEU A 117 -3.07 5.24 -48.48
CA LEU A 117 -1.80 4.62 -48.84
C LEU A 117 -0.65 5.57 -48.44
N GLN A 118 0.40 5.04 -47.81
CA GLN A 118 1.56 5.86 -47.45
C GLN A 118 2.32 6.25 -48.73
N ASP A 119 2.56 7.54 -48.93
CA ASP A 119 3.43 8.00 -50.00
C ASP A 119 4.88 7.60 -49.68
N GLU A 120 5.57 6.98 -50.64
CA GLU A 120 7.01 6.65 -50.53
C GLU A 120 7.83 7.96 -50.58
N ASP A 121 7.98 8.61 -49.42
CA ASP A 121 8.95 9.67 -49.22
C ASP A 121 10.33 9.14 -49.59
N LYS A 122 10.93 9.73 -50.64
CA LYS A 122 12.22 9.33 -51.24
C LYS A 122 13.44 9.41 -50.30
N PHE A 123 13.23 9.70 -49.02
CA PHE A 123 14.22 9.71 -47.96
C PHE A 123 14.32 8.38 -47.19
N GLN A 124 13.35 7.45 -47.26
CA GLN A 124 13.39 6.20 -46.48
C GLN A 124 14.15 5.03 -47.14
N THR A 125 14.44 5.09 -48.44
CA THR A 125 15.02 3.96 -49.20
C THR A 125 16.48 3.63 -48.84
N ASN A 126 17.21 4.53 -48.18
CA ASN A 126 18.63 4.31 -47.82
C ASN A 126 18.85 3.48 -46.53
N LEU A 127 17.81 3.13 -45.77
CA LEU A 127 17.95 2.47 -44.45
C LEU A 127 17.62 0.97 -44.41
N LYS A 128 17.13 0.37 -45.50
CA LYS A 128 16.81 -1.07 -45.58
C LYS A 128 17.79 -1.92 -46.41
N GLY A 129 18.86 -1.31 -46.95
CA GLY A 129 19.83 -1.99 -47.83
C GLY A 129 20.95 -2.79 -47.14
N SER A 130 21.23 -2.58 -45.84
CA SER A 130 22.41 -3.16 -45.18
C SER A 130 22.09 -3.82 -43.82
N LYS A 131 21.53 -5.02 -43.86
CA LYS A 131 21.48 -5.96 -42.71
C LYS A 131 22.03 -7.35 -43.07
N LYS A 132 23.27 -7.36 -43.57
CA LYS A 132 24.22 -8.48 -43.42
C LYS A 132 25.51 -7.99 -42.77
N GLY A 133 25.36 -7.27 -41.65
CA GLY A 133 26.45 -6.92 -40.73
C GLY A 133 26.54 -7.94 -39.60
N LYS A 134 27.75 -8.43 -39.32
CA LYS A 134 28.01 -9.35 -38.21
C LYS A 134 27.71 -8.63 -36.89
N ARG A 135 26.90 -9.23 -36.01
CA ARG A 135 26.59 -8.68 -34.68
C ARG A 135 27.89 -8.61 -33.89
N LEU A 136 28.36 -7.41 -33.57
CA LEU A 136 29.47 -7.19 -32.63
C LEU A 136 28.90 -7.07 -31.22
N ASP A 137 29.58 -7.69 -30.26
CA ASP A 137 29.25 -7.54 -28.85
C ASP A 137 29.43 -6.09 -28.42
N ILE A 138 28.43 -5.57 -27.70
CA ILE A 138 28.50 -4.28 -27.04
C ILE A 138 29.06 -4.54 -25.65
N ASN A 139 30.36 -4.33 -25.50
CA ASN A 139 30.98 -4.16 -24.19
C ASN A 139 31.18 -2.66 -23.92
N THR A 140 30.98 -2.25 -22.67
CA THR A 140 30.73 -0.86 -22.28
C THR A 140 32.02 0.00 -22.29
N ASN A 141 31.86 1.33 -22.44
CA ASN A 141 32.86 2.39 -22.25
C ASN A 141 33.86 2.70 -23.40
N THR A 142 33.38 3.07 -24.59
CA THR A 142 34.24 3.72 -25.61
C THR A 142 33.55 4.83 -26.43
N TYR A 143 32.95 5.81 -25.76
CA TYR A 143 32.59 7.09 -26.39
C TYR A 143 33.11 8.24 -25.53
N THR A 144 34.08 8.99 -26.04
CA THR A 144 34.55 10.21 -25.40
C THR A 144 33.60 11.38 -25.71
N SER A 145 33.68 12.45 -24.90
CA SER A 145 32.94 13.69 -25.18
C SER A 145 33.33 14.34 -26.52
N GLN A 146 34.47 13.93 -27.10
CA GLN A 146 34.91 14.35 -28.42
C GLN A 146 34.19 13.59 -29.54
N ASP A 147 34.04 12.26 -29.42
CA ASP A 147 33.34 11.43 -30.41
C ASP A 147 31.86 11.84 -30.56
N LEU A 148 31.23 12.22 -29.45
CA LEU A 148 29.86 12.76 -29.44
C LEU A 148 29.77 14.14 -30.10
N LYS A 149 30.79 15.01 -29.96
CA LYS A 149 30.85 16.31 -30.64
C LYS A 149 31.05 16.16 -32.15
N ASP A 150 31.90 15.26 -32.58
CA ASP A 150 32.14 14.99 -34.00
C ASP A 150 30.92 14.32 -34.68
N ALA A 151 30.19 13.49 -33.94
CA ALA A 151 28.89 12.97 -34.39
C ALA A 151 27.84 14.09 -34.54
N LEU A 152 27.73 15.00 -33.56
CA LEU A 152 26.83 16.16 -33.61
C LEU A 152 27.21 17.15 -34.71
N ALA A 153 28.50 17.36 -34.99
CA ALA A 153 28.98 18.19 -36.08
C ALA A 153 28.50 17.67 -37.45
N LYS A 154 28.58 16.35 -37.68
CA LYS A 154 28.10 15.71 -38.92
C LYS A 154 26.58 15.81 -39.10
N PHE A 155 25.81 15.78 -38.02
CA PHE A 155 24.38 16.09 -38.08
C PHE A 155 24.10 17.55 -38.43
N LYS A 156 24.98 18.48 -38.00
CA LYS A 156 24.86 19.91 -38.29
C LYS A 156 25.21 20.25 -39.74
N GLU A 157 26.26 19.65 -40.30
CA GLU A 157 26.62 19.81 -41.72
C GLU A 157 25.50 19.31 -42.65
N GLY A 158 24.80 18.23 -42.28
CA GLY A 158 23.62 17.76 -43.01
C GLY A 158 22.41 18.72 -42.98
N ALA A 159 22.36 19.67 -42.05
CA ALA A 159 21.32 20.69 -41.93
C ALA A 159 21.67 22.02 -42.63
N GLU A 160 22.88 22.15 -43.18
CA GLU A 160 23.31 23.30 -43.98
C GLU A 160 23.08 23.10 -45.50
N MET A 161 22.49 21.97 -45.89
CA MET A 161 21.97 21.80 -47.25
C MET A 161 20.76 22.72 -47.46
N GLU A 162 20.79 23.52 -48.54
CA GLU A 162 19.90 24.68 -48.77
C GLU A 162 18.45 24.47 -48.26
N ASN A 163 18.10 25.16 -47.16
CA ASN A 163 16.71 25.21 -46.67
C ASN A 163 15.81 25.65 -47.83
N SER A 164 14.94 24.76 -48.29
CA SER A 164 14.02 25.10 -49.38
C SER A 164 13.10 26.24 -48.93
N LYS A 165 12.55 27.00 -49.89
CA LYS A 165 11.55 28.04 -49.56
C LYS A 165 10.35 27.45 -48.78
N GLU A 166 10.01 26.20 -49.05
CA GLU A 166 8.96 25.49 -48.30
C GLU A 166 9.36 25.19 -46.86
N ASP A 167 10.63 24.87 -46.58
CA ASP A 167 11.10 24.61 -45.20
C ASP A 167 11.17 25.91 -44.40
N GLN A 168 11.57 27.01 -45.03
CA GLN A 168 11.48 28.35 -44.43
C GLN A 168 10.02 28.75 -44.16
N GLU A 169 9.10 28.50 -45.08
CA GLU A 169 7.67 28.74 -44.86
C GLU A 169 7.07 27.83 -43.78
N ARG A 170 7.46 26.55 -43.72
CA ARG A 170 7.05 25.62 -42.67
C ARG A 170 7.56 26.09 -41.31
N GLN A 171 8.84 26.45 -41.20
CA GLN A 171 9.40 27.01 -39.97
C GLN A 171 8.76 28.34 -39.58
N ALA A 172 8.42 29.21 -40.54
CA ALA A 172 7.72 30.46 -40.27
C ALA A 172 6.28 30.23 -39.76
N LYS A 173 5.53 29.31 -40.38
CA LYS A 173 4.20 28.89 -39.91
C LYS A 173 4.26 28.29 -38.51
N VAL A 174 5.23 27.40 -38.24
CA VAL A 174 5.47 26.84 -36.90
C VAL A 174 5.80 27.93 -35.88
N LYS A 175 6.69 28.88 -36.20
CA LYS A 175 7.03 30.02 -35.32
C LYS A 175 5.87 30.98 -35.06
N GLN A 176 4.83 30.99 -35.90
CA GLN A 176 3.59 31.75 -35.65
C GLN A 176 2.57 30.99 -34.77
N LEU A 177 2.70 29.66 -34.66
CA LEU A 177 1.80 28.82 -33.85
C LEU A 177 2.24 28.70 -32.38
N PHE A 178 3.49 29.03 -32.06
CA PHE A 178 4.06 28.93 -30.72
C PHE A 178 4.54 30.30 -30.23
N ARG A 179 4.32 30.59 -28.94
CA ARG A 179 4.88 31.79 -28.30
C ARG A 179 6.42 31.72 -28.28
N PRO A 180 7.12 32.87 -28.37
CA PRO A 180 8.59 32.93 -28.23
C PRO A 180 9.06 32.25 -26.94
N ILE A 181 10.18 31.53 -27.00
CA ILE A 181 10.71 30.83 -25.81
C ILE A 181 11.19 31.82 -24.74
N GLU A 182 11.58 33.02 -25.14
CA GLU A 182 11.92 34.15 -24.26
C GLU A 182 10.67 34.70 -23.54
N GLU A 183 9.52 34.78 -24.22
CA GLU A 183 8.25 35.18 -23.61
C GLU A 183 7.79 34.10 -22.61
N LEU A 184 7.84 32.83 -22.99
CA LEU A 184 7.50 31.71 -22.09
C LEU A 184 8.42 31.61 -20.87
N LYS A 185 9.71 31.90 -20.99
CA LYS A 185 10.64 32.00 -19.86
C LYS A 185 10.28 33.16 -18.93
N LYS A 186 9.97 34.32 -19.50
CA LYS A 186 9.55 35.50 -18.73
C LYS A 186 8.21 35.27 -18.04
N ASP A 187 7.23 34.68 -18.71
CA ASP A 187 5.95 34.26 -18.12
C ASP A 187 6.18 33.28 -16.95
N PHE A 188 7.12 32.34 -17.09
CA PHE A 188 7.46 31.37 -16.04
C PHE A 188 8.18 31.99 -14.84
N GLU A 189 9.09 32.94 -15.09
CA GLU A 189 9.75 33.76 -14.05
C GLU A 189 8.73 34.68 -13.34
N GLU A 190 7.82 35.32 -14.07
CA GLU A 190 6.75 36.16 -13.53
C GLU A 190 5.70 35.37 -12.75
N LEU A 191 5.45 34.10 -13.10
CA LEU A 191 4.53 33.23 -12.36
C LEU A 191 5.00 32.95 -10.92
N ASN A 192 6.29 33.19 -10.62
CA ASN A 192 6.91 33.01 -9.30
C ASN A 192 6.53 31.68 -8.61
N VAL A 193 6.36 30.62 -9.41
CA VAL A 193 6.20 29.26 -8.89
C VAL A 193 7.57 28.80 -8.44
N VAL A 194 7.91 29.15 -7.20
CA VAL A 194 9.01 28.53 -6.49
C VAL A 194 8.64 27.06 -6.32
N ILE A 195 9.10 26.24 -7.25
CA ILE A 195 9.08 24.78 -7.11
C ILE A 195 10.11 24.46 -6.03
N GLU A 196 9.70 24.58 -4.76
CA GLU A 196 10.49 24.07 -3.64
C GLU A 196 10.71 22.58 -3.86
N THR A 197 11.94 22.10 -3.72
CA THR A 197 12.18 20.66 -3.70
C THR A 197 11.72 20.08 -2.37
N ASP A 198 11.34 18.80 -2.34
CA ASP A 198 10.94 18.10 -1.11
C ASP A 198 11.99 18.30 0.01
N MET A 199 13.29 18.25 -0.31
CA MET A 199 14.37 18.57 0.62
C MET A 199 14.25 19.97 1.24
N GLN A 200 13.96 21.01 0.43
CA GLN A 200 13.78 22.38 0.92
C GLN A 200 12.54 22.48 1.82
N ILE A 201 11.45 21.81 1.46
CA ILE A 201 10.22 21.75 2.27
C ILE A 201 10.51 21.06 3.60
N MET A 202 11.14 19.89 3.60
CA MET A 202 11.49 19.14 4.81
C MET A 202 12.44 19.93 5.73
N VAL A 203 13.42 20.66 5.18
CA VAL A 203 14.29 21.57 5.96
C VAL A 203 13.45 22.69 6.62
N ARG A 204 12.51 23.28 5.89
CA ARG A 204 11.57 24.30 6.43
C ARG A 204 10.69 23.73 7.55
N LEU A 205 10.19 22.50 7.38
CA LEU A 205 9.37 21.79 8.39
C LEU A 205 10.18 21.45 9.66
N ILE A 206 11.40 20.91 9.52
CA ILE A 206 12.28 20.59 10.65
C ILE A 206 12.70 21.86 11.41
N ASN A 207 12.99 22.96 10.70
CA ASN A 207 13.29 24.24 11.36
C ASN A 207 12.07 24.78 12.14
N LYS A 208 10.86 24.65 11.59
CA LYS A 208 9.61 25.00 12.30
C LYS A 208 9.38 24.12 13.54
N PHE A 209 9.63 22.82 13.43
CA PHE A 209 9.54 21.88 14.56
C PHE A 209 10.54 22.23 15.69
N ASN A 210 11.79 22.50 15.33
CA ASN A 210 12.87 22.76 16.27
C ASN A 210 12.83 24.18 16.88
N SER A 211 12.14 25.14 16.25
CA SER A 211 12.10 26.52 16.74
C SER A 211 11.48 26.64 18.13
N SER A 212 12.10 27.41 19.03
CA SER A 212 11.51 27.77 20.32
C SER A 212 10.36 28.78 20.21
N SER A 213 10.20 29.45 19.05
CA SER A 213 9.12 30.44 18.83
C SER A 213 7.82 29.84 18.30
N SER A 214 7.83 28.60 17.82
CA SER A 214 6.66 27.97 17.20
C SER A 214 5.72 27.34 18.23
N SER A 215 4.42 27.46 17.99
CA SER A 215 3.39 26.90 18.87
C SER A 215 3.36 25.36 18.83
N LEU A 216 2.63 24.73 19.76
CA LEU A 216 2.45 23.29 19.77
C LEU A 216 1.74 22.79 18.49
N GLU A 217 0.71 23.50 18.06
CA GLU A 217 -0.07 23.24 16.85
C GLU A 217 0.80 23.38 15.60
N GLU A 218 1.65 24.41 15.56
CA GLU A 218 2.61 24.63 14.48
C GLU A 218 3.65 23.51 14.36
N LYS A 219 4.10 22.97 15.50
CA LYS A 219 5.04 21.84 15.55
C LYS A 219 4.39 20.53 15.16
N ILE A 220 3.14 20.30 15.58
CA ILE A 220 2.35 19.14 15.19
C ILE A 220 2.08 19.15 13.69
N ALA A 221 1.65 20.29 13.14
CA ALA A 221 1.46 20.46 11.70
C ALA A 221 2.76 20.20 10.93
N ALA A 222 3.89 20.76 11.41
CA ALA A 222 5.18 20.53 10.76
C ALA A 222 5.63 19.05 10.75
N LEU A 223 5.35 18.30 11.83
CA LEU A 223 5.62 16.86 11.89
C LEU A 223 4.65 16.05 11.03
N PHE A 224 3.37 16.43 10.97
CA PHE A 224 2.38 15.76 10.13
C PHE A 224 2.68 15.94 8.64
N ASP A 225 2.99 17.17 8.21
CA ASP A 225 3.40 17.46 6.84
C ASP A 225 4.70 16.71 6.50
N LEU A 226 5.66 16.62 7.44
CA LEU A 226 6.92 15.92 7.24
C LEU A 226 6.74 14.40 7.04
N GLU A 227 5.78 13.79 7.73
CA GLU A 227 5.48 12.36 7.64
C GLU A 227 5.11 11.94 6.21
N TYR A 228 4.34 12.78 5.50
CA TYR A 228 4.02 12.59 4.09
C TYR A 228 5.25 12.50 3.19
N TYR A 229 6.24 13.39 3.37
CA TYR A 229 7.45 13.40 2.52
C TYR A 229 8.35 12.20 2.76
N VAL A 230 8.56 11.80 4.02
CA VAL A 230 9.50 10.71 4.37
C VAL A 230 8.97 9.31 4.08
N HIS A 231 7.74 9.17 3.59
CA HIS A 231 7.28 7.94 2.95
C HIS A 231 8.10 7.60 1.69
N GLN A 232 8.68 8.59 1.02
CA GLN A 232 9.62 8.35 -0.07
C GLN A 232 11.01 8.05 0.51
N MET A 233 11.60 6.93 0.08
CA MET A 233 12.87 6.43 0.63
C MET A 233 14.04 7.42 0.47
N ASP A 234 14.07 8.17 -0.63
CA ASP A 234 15.09 9.19 -0.87
C ASP A 234 14.90 10.40 0.05
N ASN A 235 13.66 10.88 0.23
CA ASN A 235 13.35 11.95 1.18
C ASN A 235 13.69 11.57 2.63
N ALA A 236 13.48 10.32 3.03
CA ALA A 236 13.92 9.82 4.34
C ALA A 236 15.46 9.80 4.48
N GLN A 237 16.20 9.53 3.40
CA GLN A 237 17.66 9.65 3.38
C GLN A 237 18.14 11.11 3.36
N ASP A 238 17.38 12.02 2.77
CA ASP A 238 17.66 13.46 2.85
C ASP A 238 17.41 14.00 4.26
N LEU A 239 16.33 13.57 4.93
CA LEU A 239 16.08 13.90 6.34
C LEU A 239 17.25 13.49 7.24
N LEU A 240 17.92 12.38 6.93
CA LEU A 240 19.18 11.98 7.55
C LEU A 240 20.35 12.90 7.13
N SER A 241 20.50 13.21 5.84
CA SER A 241 21.66 13.93 5.29
C SER A 241 21.83 15.35 5.84
N PHE A 242 20.73 16.06 6.12
CA PHE A 242 20.76 17.37 6.79
C PHE A 242 20.58 17.29 8.32
N GLY A 243 20.62 16.09 8.91
CA GLY A 243 20.57 15.87 10.37
C GLY A 243 19.18 16.00 11.02
N GLY A 244 18.13 16.19 10.23
CA GLY A 244 16.75 16.31 10.73
C GLY A 244 16.24 15.05 11.43
N LEU A 245 16.73 13.86 11.04
CA LEU A 245 16.36 12.58 11.67
C LEU A 245 16.60 12.62 13.20
N GLN A 246 17.76 13.10 13.64
CA GLN A 246 18.08 13.18 15.07
C GLN A 246 17.19 14.20 15.81
N VAL A 247 16.76 15.26 15.14
CA VAL A 247 15.81 16.23 15.70
C VAL A 247 14.47 15.56 15.98
N VAL A 248 13.97 14.73 15.05
CA VAL A 248 12.72 13.96 15.24
C VAL A 248 12.89 12.89 16.34
N ILE A 249 14.02 12.18 16.38
CA ILE A 249 14.33 11.22 17.47
C ILE A 249 14.34 11.89 18.84
N ASN A 250 14.85 13.13 18.94
CA ASN A 250 14.79 13.91 20.18
C ASN A 250 13.35 14.29 20.56
N GLY A 251 12.44 14.45 19.59
CA GLY A 251 11.01 14.68 19.79
C GLY A 251 10.30 13.58 20.60
N LEU A 252 10.79 12.33 20.54
CA LEU A 252 10.28 11.22 21.37
C LEU A 252 10.46 11.46 22.88
N ASN A 253 11.40 12.32 23.28
CA ASN A 253 11.64 12.72 24.68
C ASN A 253 10.84 13.95 25.11
N SER A 254 9.94 14.48 24.28
CA SER A 254 9.09 15.64 24.62
C SER A 254 8.21 15.37 25.85
N THR A 255 7.85 16.42 26.60
CA THR A 255 6.78 16.34 27.63
C THR A 255 5.41 16.17 27.00
N GLU A 256 5.21 16.70 25.80
CA GLU A 256 3.92 16.74 25.10
C GLU A 256 3.60 15.41 24.40
N PRO A 257 2.50 14.70 24.76
CA PRO A 257 2.17 13.40 24.16
C PRO A 257 1.94 13.48 22.65
N LEU A 258 1.38 14.59 22.16
CA LEU A 258 1.17 14.81 20.71
C LEU A 258 2.52 14.94 19.98
N VAL A 259 3.53 15.61 20.54
CA VAL A 259 4.86 15.67 19.92
C VAL A 259 5.49 14.29 19.84
N LYS A 260 5.37 13.46 20.90
CA LYS A 260 5.83 12.06 20.86
C LYS A 260 5.10 11.25 19.78
N GLU A 261 3.79 11.43 19.67
CA GLU A 261 2.94 10.72 18.72
C GLU A 261 3.33 11.01 17.27
N TYR A 262 3.40 12.30 16.90
CA TYR A 262 3.75 12.70 15.54
C TYR A 262 5.23 12.48 15.22
N ALA A 263 6.15 12.63 16.19
CA ALA A 263 7.55 12.26 15.99
C ALA A 263 7.71 10.75 15.75
N ALA A 264 7.02 9.91 16.52
CA ALA A 264 6.97 8.47 16.26
C ALA A 264 6.32 8.15 14.90
N PHE A 265 5.32 8.92 14.47
CA PHE A 265 4.68 8.71 13.17
C PHE A 265 5.66 8.97 12.01
N VAL A 266 6.35 10.12 11.99
CA VAL A 266 7.42 10.45 11.03
C VAL A 266 8.49 9.36 10.99
N LEU A 267 8.96 8.91 12.17
CA LEU A 267 10.00 7.88 12.25
C LEU A 267 9.51 6.54 11.69
N GLY A 268 8.27 6.13 11.96
CA GLY A 268 7.70 4.90 11.44
C GLY A 268 7.54 4.88 9.91
N ALA A 269 7.29 6.03 9.29
CA ALA A 269 7.32 6.20 7.84
C ALA A 269 8.78 6.16 7.33
N ALA A 270 9.69 6.95 7.91
CA ALA A 270 11.08 7.05 7.48
C ALA A 270 11.90 5.74 7.60
N PHE A 271 11.56 4.86 8.54
CA PHE A 271 12.19 3.54 8.71
C PHE A 271 11.69 2.51 7.70
N SER A 272 10.49 2.69 7.15
CA SER A 272 9.83 1.68 6.31
C SER A 272 10.66 1.40 5.05
N SER A 273 11.09 0.14 4.92
CA SER A 273 11.93 -0.33 3.80
C SER A 273 13.28 0.41 3.62
N ASN A 274 13.80 1.08 4.67
CA ASN A 274 14.99 1.94 4.56
C ASN A 274 16.13 1.54 5.53
N PRO A 275 16.97 0.54 5.18
CA PRO A 275 18.02 0.03 6.07
C PRO A 275 19.02 1.08 6.55
N LYS A 276 19.36 2.06 5.70
CA LYS A 276 20.30 3.13 6.05
C LYS A 276 19.74 4.02 7.17
N VAL A 277 18.48 4.43 7.04
CA VAL A 277 17.80 5.25 8.07
C VAL A 277 17.53 4.42 9.33
N GLN A 278 17.22 3.12 9.20
CA GLN A 278 17.09 2.21 10.35
C GLN A 278 18.39 2.12 11.17
N VAL A 279 19.56 1.96 10.53
CA VAL A 279 20.88 1.91 11.21
C VAL A 279 21.12 3.17 12.02
N GLU A 280 21.04 4.33 11.38
CA GLU A 280 21.28 5.64 11.99
C GLU A 280 20.27 5.94 13.11
N ALA A 281 19.04 5.46 13.00
CA ALA A 281 18.04 5.57 14.05
C ALA A 281 18.33 4.70 15.29
N ILE A 282 18.94 3.52 15.12
CA ILE A 282 19.43 2.72 16.25
C ILE A 282 20.57 3.46 16.96
N GLU A 283 21.52 4.00 16.21
CA GLU A 283 22.67 4.74 16.77
C GLU A 283 22.24 6.06 17.44
N GLY A 284 21.26 6.76 16.88
CA GLY A 284 20.59 7.92 17.49
C GLY A 284 19.72 7.60 18.73
N GLY A 285 19.59 6.32 19.08
CA GLY A 285 18.89 5.85 20.28
C GLY A 285 17.36 5.77 20.16
N ALA A 286 16.81 5.74 18.94
CA ALA A 286 15.36 5.70 18.71
C ALA A 286 14.70 4.48 19.38
N LEU A 287 15.30 3.29 19.25
CA LEU A 287 14.77 2.04 19.83
C LEU A 287 14.54 2.15 21.34
N GLN A 288 15.49 2.69 22.10
CA GLN A 288 15.35 2.84 23.55
C GLN A 288 14.21 3.81 23.89
N LYS A 289 14.08 4.93 23.17
CA LYS A 289 13.00 5.92 23.38
C LYS A 289 11.62 5.33 23.06
N LEU A 290 11.50 4.59 21.97
CA LEU A 290 10.26 3.90 21.57
C LEU A 290 9.84 2.86 22.62
N LEU A 291 10.79 2.06 23.12
CA LEU A 291 10.51 1.10 24.21
C LEU A 291 10.05 1.81 25.51
N VAL A 292 10.65 2.94 25.87
CA VAL A 292 10.21 3.74 27.03
C VAL A 292 8.79 4.31 26.84
N ILE A 293 8.43 4.76 25.63
CA ILE A 293 7.07 5.23 25.33
C ILE A 293 6.04 4.09 25.49
N LEU A 294 6.36 2.88 25.01
CA LEU A 294 5.48 1.73 25.13
C LEU A 294 5.37 1.19 26.57
N ALA A 295 6.47 1.24 27.33
CA ALA A 295 6.55 0.76 28.71
C ALA A 295 5.97 1.73 29.77
N THR A 296 5.67 2.98 29.41
CA THR A 296 5.14 4.00 30.34
C THR A 296 3.66 4.30 30.07
N GLU A 297 3.01 4.99 31.01
CA GLU A 297 1.65 5.50 30.82
C GLU A 297 1.67 6.61 29.76
N GLN A 298 0.98 6.38 28.64
CA GLN A 298 0.87 7.28 27.49
C GLN A 298 -0.51 7.08 26.83
N PRO A 299 -1.04 8.07 26.10
CA PRO A 299 -2.27 7.89 25.30
C PRO A 299 -2.16 6.73 24.30
N LEU A 300 -3.29 6.05 24.07
CA LEU A 300 -3.40 4.96 23.09
C LEU A 300 -2.90 5.38 21.69
N THR A 301 -3.15 6.62 21.28
CA THR A 301 -2.70 7.17 19.99
C THR A 301 -1.18 7.26 19.92
N THR A 302 -0.54 7.79 20.97
CA THR A 302 0.93 7.82 21.14
C THR A 302 1.52 6.40 21.13
N LYS A 303 0.93 5.44 21.88
CA LYS A 303 1.39 4.04 21.87
C LYS A 303 1.21 3.39 20.49
N LYS A 304 0.12 3.67 19.77
CA LYS A 304 -0.15 3.15 18.41
C LYS A 304 0.89 3.64 17.39
N LYS A 305 1.34 4.89 17.48
CA LYS A 305 2.41 5.43 16.62
C LYS A 305 3.81 4.98 17.06
N ALA A 306 4.08 4.86 18.36
CA ALA A 306 5.34 4.29 18.85
C ALA A 306 5.50 2.81 18.47
N LEU A 307 4.42 2.02 18.53
CA LEU A 307 4.41 0.64 18.06
C LEU A 307 4.59 0.57 16.53
N PHE A 308 3.99 1.49 15.76
CA PHE A 308 4.27 1.59 14.32
C PHE A 308 5.77 1.77 14.04
N ALA A 309 6.40 2.77 14.67
CA ALA A 309 7.82 3.02 14.50
C ALA A 309 8.68 1.83 14.94
N LEU A 310 8.33 1.17 16.04
CA LEU A 310 9.01 -0.03 16.48
C LEU A 310 8.90 -1.17 15.45
N CYS A 311 7.70 -1.44 14.91
CA CYS A 311 7.52 -2.43 13.84
C CYS A 311 8.38 -2.11 12.62
N SER A 312 8.33 -0.86 12.11
CA SER A 312 9.12 -0.43 10.96
C SER A 312 10.64 -0.47 11.21
N LEU A 313 11.09 -0.32 12.45
CA LEU A 313 12.51 -0.38 12.82
C LEU A 313 13.07 -1.80 12.92
N LEU A 314 12.23 -2.78 13.28
CA LEU A 314 12.65 -4.17 13.52
C LEU A 314 12.56 -5.05 12.26
N ARG A 315 11.60 -4.78 11.38
CA ARG A 315 11.41 -5.55 10.15
C ARG A 315 12.63 -5.48 9.23
N HIS A 316 13.00 -6.62 8.70
CA HIS A 316 14.15 -6.89 7.83
C HIS A 316 15.53 -6.50 8.38
N PHE A 317 15.63 -6.17 9.68
CA PHE A 317 16.84 -5.64 10.31
C PHE A 317 17.27 -6.45 11.55
N PRO A 318 17.96 -7.58 11.38
CA PRO A 318 18.29 -8.51 12.47
C PRO A 318 19.16 -7.89 13.58
N TYR A 319 19.99 -6.88 13.27
CA TYR A 319 20.74 -6.15 14.29
C TYR A 319 19.80 -5.39 15.25
N ALA A 320 18.79 -4.68 14.74
CA ALA A 320 17.79 -4.03 15.58
C ALA A 320 16.96 -5.05 16.38
N GLN A 321 16.60 -6.20 15.79
CA GLN A 321 15.94 -7.31 16.49
C GLN A 321 16.78 -7.80 17.67
N GLN A 322 18.09 -7.99 17.48
CA GLN A 322 18.99 -8.39 18.56
C GLN A 322 19.07 -7.34 19.68
N GLN A 323 19.16 -6.05 19.34
CA GLN A 323 19.18 -4.98 20.35
C GLN A 323 17.83 -4.84 21.08
N PHE A 324 16.71 -5.06 20.39
CA PHE A 324 15.38 -5.09 20.98
C PHE A 324 15.24 -6.22 22.02
N LEU A 325 15.75 -7.42 21.73
CA LEU A 325 15.81 -8.52 22.72
C LEU A 325 16.68 -8.14 23.92
N LYS A 326 17.89 -7.60 23.68
CA LYS A 326 18.83 -7.16 24.75
C LYS A 326 18.25 -6.07 25.66
N LEU A 327 17.39 -5.19 25.13
CA LEU A 327 16.71 -4.14 25.90
C LEU A 327 15.41 -4.62 26.58
N GLY A 328 15.12 -5.93 26.58
CA GLY A 328 13.91 -6.49 27.20
C GLY A 328 12.63 -6.17 26.44
N GLY A 329 12.73 -5.89 25.13
CA GLY A 329 11.62 -5.41 24.31
C GLY A 329 10.42 -6.36 24.25
N LEU A 330 10.64 -7.69 24.27
CA LEU A 330 9.55 -8.67 24.38
C LEU A 330 8.77 -8.54 25.69
N GLN A 331 9.40 -8.17 26.81
CA GLN A 331 8.71 -7.94 28.07
C GLN A 331 7.90 -6.64 28.03
N VAL A 332 8.38 -5.62 27.32
CA VAL A 332 7.60 -4.38 27.05
C VAL A 332 6.36 -4.70 26.22
N LEU A 333 6.50 -5.46 25.13
CA LEU A 333 5.36 -5.88 24.31
C LEU A 333 4.39 -6.79 25.09
N ARG A 334 4.89 -7.66 25.98
CA ARG A 334 4.05 -8.51 26.83
C ARG A 334 3.21 -7.67 27.78
N SER A 335 3.81 -6.67 28.43
CA SER A 335 3.09 -5.74 29.30
C SER A 335 2.04 -4.95 28.51
N LEU A 336 2.37 -4.51 27.28
CA LEU A 336 1.47 -3.74 26.41
C LEU A 336 0.21 -4.52 26.00
N VAL A 337 0.35 -5.80 25.64
CA VAL A 337 -0.83 -6.62 25.24
C VAL A 337 -1.67 -7.09 26.43
N GLN A 338 -1.16 -6.95 27.66
CA GLN A 338 -1.86 -7.22 28.92
C GLN A 338 -2.44 -5.95 29.56
N GLU A 339 -2.20 -4.78 28.97
CA GLU A 339 -2.66 -3.47 29.45
C GLU A 339 -4.12 -3.23 29.03
N LYS A 340 -4.98 -2.90 29.99
CA LYS A 340 -6.41 -2.65 29.75
C LYS A 340 -6.60 -1.42 28.85
N GLY A 341 -7.44 -1.54 27.83
CA GLY A 341 -7.65 -0.48 26.83
C GLY A 341 -6.61 -0.44 25.70
N MET A 342 -5.66 -1.38 25.69
CA MET A 342 -4.64 -1.54 24.64
C MET A 342 -4.85 -2.82 23.81
N GLU A 343 -6.00 -3.50 23.95
CA GLU A 343 -6.30 -4.79 23.31
C GLU A 343 -6.17 -4.71 21.77
N VAL A 344 -6.56 -3.57 21.19
CA VAL A 344 -6.44 -3.26 19.76
C VAL A 344 -4.98 -3.20 19.24
N LEU A 345 -3.98 -3.16 20.13
CA LEU A 345 -2.57 -3.23 19.77
C LEU A 345 -2.06 -4.68 19.74
N ALA A 346 -2.77 -5.63 20.36
CA ALA A 346 -2.32 -7.01 20.48
C ALA A 346 -2.18 -7.71 19.12
N VAL A 347 -3.14 -7.49 18.20
CA VAL A 347 -3.05 -8.00 16.82
C VAL A 347 -1.76 -7.53 16.15
N ARG A 348 -1.45 -6.22 16.25
CA ARG A 348 -0.24 -5.65 15.64
C ARG A 348 1.06 -6.17 16.26
N VAL A 349 1.05 -6.45 17.56
CA VAL A 349 2.17 -7.10 18.25
C VAL A 349 2.34 -8.54 17.76
N VAL A 350 1.26 -9.31 17.65
CA VAL A 350 1.26 -10.68 17.13
C VAL A 350 1.75 -10.72 15.67
N THR A 351 1.24 -9.84 14.80
CA THR A 351 1.73 -9.71 13.41
C THR A 351 3.23 -9.40 13.38
N LEU A 352 3.72 -8.48 14.22
CA LEU A 352 5.16 -8.23 14.32
C LEU A 352 5.93 -9.51 14.70
N LEU A 353 5.47 -10.27 15.69
CA LEU A 353 6.15 -11.51 16.09
C LEU A 353 6.15 -12.55 14.95
N TYR A 354 5.06 -12.69 14.20
CA TYR A 354 5.01 -13.49 12.98
C TYR A 354 6.03 -13.02 11.93
N ASP A 355 6.09 -11.71 11.65
CA ASP A 355 7.05 -11.15 10.70
C ASP A 355 8.49 -11.48 11.11
N LEU A 356 8.86 -11.26 12.39
CA LEU A 356 10.22 -11.51 12.86
C LEU A 356 10.60 -13.01 12.89
N VAL A 357 9.64 -13.89 13.14
CA VAL A 357 9.85 -15.35 13.09
C VAL A 357 10.01 -15.83 11.65
N THR A 358 9.09 -15.43 10.77
CA THR A 358 9.11 -15.84 9.35
C THR A 358 10.30 -15.25 8.61
N GLU A 359 10.70 -13.99 8.86
CA GLU A 359 11.95 -13.42 8.35
C GLU A 359 13.18 -14.28 8.67
N LYS A 360 13.25 -14.83 9.90
CA LYS A 360 14.35 -15.70 10.30
C LYS A 360 14.27 -17.05 9.61
N MET A 361 13.09 -17.65 9.54
CA MET A 361 12.88 -18.95 8.88
C MET A 361 13.25 -18.86 7.40
N PHE A 362 12.70 -17.89 6.66
CA PHE A 362 13.03 -17.67 5.25
C PHE A 362 14.52 -17.36 5.04
N ALA A 363 15.16 -16.58 5.92
CA ALA A 363 16.61 -16.35 5.83
C ALA A 363 17.43 -17.63 6.03
N GLU A 364 16.96 -18.58 6.84
CA GLU A 364 17.60 -19.88 7.06
C GLU A 364 17.32 -20.85 5.89
N GLU A 365 16.10 -20.89 5.36
CA GLU A 365 15.68 -21.68 4.17
C GLU A 365 16.38 -21.22 2.88
N ASP A 366 16.39 -19.91 2.60
CA ASP A 366 17.07 -19.33 1.42
C ASP A 366 18.56 -19.69 1.38
N ALA A 367 19.20 -19.79 2.55
CA ALA A 367 20.60 -20.15 2.69
C ALA A 367 20.89 -21.66 2.51
N GLU A 368 19.88 -22.52 2.63
CA GLU A 368 19.98 -23.94 2.27
C GLU A 368 19.77 -24.13 0.76
N LEU A 369 18.88 -23.34 0.15
CA LEU A 369 18.54 -23.41 -1.28
C LEU A 369 19.55 -22.69 -2.17
N THR A 370 20.14 -21.58 -1.72
CA THR A 370 21.06 -20.75 -2.51
C THR A 370 22.42 -20.60 -1.83
N GLN A 371 23.47 -21.07 -2.52
CA GLN A 371 24.87 -20.92 -2.08
C GLN A 371 25.41 -19.47 -2.14
N ASP A 372 24.56 -18.50 -2.50
CA ASP A 372 24.94 -17.14 -2.92
C ASP A 372 24.41 -16.04 -1.96
N MET A 373 23.80 -16.43 -0.83
CA MET A 373 23.38 -15.48 0.20
C MET A 373 24.60 -14.85 0.90
N SER A 374 24.57 -13.52 1.08
CA SER A 374 25.56 -12.81 1.91
C SER A 374 25.66 -13.46 3.30
N PRO A 375 26.78 -14.13 3.66
CA PRO A 375 26.86 -14.92 4.88
C PRO A 375 26.68 -14.07 6.14
N GLU A 376 26.96 -12.76 6.05
CA GLU A 376 26.80 -11.78 7.12
C GLU A 376 25.33 -11.63 7.55
N ARG A 377 24.37 -11.57 6.61
CA ARG A 377 22.94 -11.36 6.95
C ARG A 377 22.36 -12.58 7.66
N LEU A 378 22.67 -13.77 7.15
CA LEU A 378 22.31 -15.04 7.80
C LEU A 378 22.96 -15.16 9.19
N GLN A 379 24.24 -14.80 9.31
CA GLN A 379 24.94 -14.81 10.59
C GLN A 379 24.29 -13.85 11.59
N GLN A 380 23.79 -12.69 11.16
CA GLN A 380 23.03 -11.79 12.02
C GLN A 380 21.71 -12.42 12.49
N TYR A 381 20.88 -12.98 11.60
CA TYR A 381 19.63 -13.67 12.00
C TYR A 381 19.86 -14.85 12.94
N ARG A 382 20.93 -15.64 12.73
CA ARG A 382 21.32 -16.73 13.64
C ARG A 382 21.68 -16.25 15.05
N GLN A 383 22.20 -15.03 15.20
CA GLN A 383 22.45 -14.40 16.51
C GLN A 383 21.20 -13.79 17.16
N VAL A 384 20.04 -13.80 16.49
CA VAL A 384 18.76 -13.39 17.07
C VAL A 384 18.13 -14.62 17.75
N HIS A 385 18.21 -14.66 19.08
CA HIS A 385 17.63 -15.71 19.93
C HIS A 385 16.12 -15.50 20.18
N LEU A 386 15.36 -15.19 19.12
CA LEU A 386 13.93 -14.85 19.20
C LEU A 386 13.09 -16.02 19.75
N LEU A 387 13.14 -17.19 19.10
CA LEU A 387 12.28 -18.33 19.42
C LEU A 387 12.40 -18.79 20.89
N PRO A 388 13.61 -19.00 21.48
CA PRO A 388 13.72 -19.30 22.91
C PRO A 388 13.17 -18.19 23.80
N SER A 389 13.45 -16.92 23.47
CA SER A 389 12.95 -15.78 24.25
C SER A 389 11.41 -15.65 24.22
N LEU A 390 10.76 -16.05 23.12
CA LEU A 390 9.30 -16.11 23.03
C LEU A 390 8.73 -17.20 23.95
N GLN A 391 9.33 -18.39 23.93
CA GLN A 391 8.92 -19.52 24.78
C GLN A 391 9.10 -19.19 26.27
N GLU A 392 10.27 -18.67 26.66
CA GLU A 392 10.59 -18.29 28.04
C GLU A 392 9.67 -17.18 28.59
N GLN A 393 9.29 -16.22 27.75
CA GLN A 393 8.42 -15.11 28.13
C GLN A 393 6.92 -15.41 28.00
N GLY A 394 6.54 -16.66 27.71
CA GLY A 394 5.14 -17.11 27.69
C GLY A 394 4.34 -16.66 26.46
N TRP A 395 5.00 -16.29 25.37
CA TRP A 395 4.31 -15.82 24.15
C TRP A 395 3.48 -16.90 23.47
N CYS A 396 3.82 -18.19 23.62
CA CYS A 396 2.96 -19.29 23.17
C CYS A 396 1.53 -19.14 23.73
N GLU A 397 1.42 -19.08 25.06
CA GLU A 397 0.14 -18.97 25.77
C GLU A 397 -0.56 -17.64 25.42
N ILE A 398 0.16 -16.51 25.39
CA ILE A 398 -0.41 -15.20 25.05
C ILE A 398 -1.01 -15.20 23.64
N THR A 399 -0.29 -15.70 22.64
CA THR A 399 -0.78 -15.77 21.25
C THR A 399 -2.00 -16.68 21.14
N ALA A 400 -1.99 -17.85 21.79
CA ALA A 400 -3.15 -18.77 21.80
C ALA A 400 -4.41 -18.12 22.39
N HIS A 401 -4.29 -17.33 23.46
CA HIS A 401 -5.42 -16.63 24.07
C HIS A 401 -6.02 -15.53 23.17
N LEU A 402 -5.25 -14.98 22.22
CA LEU A 402 -5.73 -13.93 21.31
C LEU A 402 -6.67 -14.45 20.20
N LEU A 403 -6.83 -15.78 20.04
CA LEU A 403 -7.93 -16.35 19.24
C LEU A 403 -9.33 -15.99 19.79
N ALA A 404 -9.43 -15.54 21.05
CA ALA A 404 -10.68 -15.09 21.65
C ALA A 404 -11.16 -13.71 21.13
N LEU A 405 -10.37 -13.01 20.31
CA LEU A 405 -10.79 -11.77 19.67
C LEU A 405 -11.99 -12.01 18.72
N PRO A 406 -12.93 -11.05 18.60
CA PRO A 406 -14.12 -11.22 17.77
C PRO A 406 -13.87 -11.01 16.26
N GLU A 407 -12.83 -10.27 15.85
CA GLU A 407 -12.58 -9.94 14.45
C GLU A 407 -11.92 -11.11 13.68
N HIS A 408 -12.43 -11.43 12.49
CA HIS A 408 -11.88 -12.54 11.67
C HIS A 408 -10.43 -12.27 11.20
N ASP A 409 -10.11 -11.05 10.75
CA ASP A 409 -8.73 -10.63 10.40
C ASP A 409 -7.77 -10.78 11.60
N ALA A 410 -8.22 -10.43 12.81
CA ALA A 410 -7.42 -10.63 14.02
C ALA A 410 -7.13 -12.11 14.28
N ARG A 411 -8.16 -12.97 14.15
CA ARG A 411 -8.02 -14.43 14.28
C ARG A 411 -7.11 -15.01 13.20
N GLU A 412 -7.20 -14.53 11.97
CA GLU A 412 -6.31 -14.92 10.86
C GLU A 412 -4.84 -14.68 11.22
N LYS A 413 -4.48 -13.47 11.65
CA LYS A 413 -3.09 -13.15 12.02
C LYS A 413 -2.62 -13.96 13.22
N VAL A 414 -3.51 -14.24 14.18
CA VAL A 414 -3.20 -15.14 15.31
C VAL A 414 -2.98 -16.58 14.83
N LEU A 415 -3.83 -17.13 13.95
CA LEU A 415 -3.68 -18.48 13.38
C LEU A 415 -2.36 -18.63 12.59
N GLN A 416 -2.03 -17.65 11.75
CA GLN A 416 -0.74 -17.57 11.03
C GLN A 416 0.44 -17.58 12.01
N THR A 417 0.33 -16.82 13.12
CA THR A 417 1.37 -16.78 14.16
C THR A 417 1.47 -18.09 14.95
N LEU A 418 0.35 -18.76 15.24
CA LEU A 418 0.34 -20.08 15.88
C LEU A 418 1.01 -21.13 14.99
N GLY A 419 0.78 -21.08 13.66
CA GLY A 419 1.48 -21.92 12.68
C GLY A 419 2.99 -21.67 12.69
N ALA A 420 3.43 -20.42 12.57
CA ALA A 420 4.85 -20.06 12.60
C ALA A 420 5.55 -20.42 13.93
N LEU A 421 4.82 -20.40 15.05
CA LEU A 421 5.34 -20.78 16.37
C LEU A 421 5.20 -22.28 16.69
N LEU A 422 4.51 -23.06 15.87
CA LEU A 422 4.11 -24.44 16.17
C LEU A 422 5.29 -25.32 16.60
N ALA A 423 6.38 -25.34 15.84
CA ALA A 423 7.58 -26.12 16.16
C ALA A 423 8.28 -25.71 17.47
N THR A 424 8.13 -24.45 17.90
CA THR A 424 8.72 -23.92 19.15
C THR A 424 7.78 -24.09 20.36
N CYS A 425 6.48 -24.01 20.12
CA CYS A 425 5.44 -23.98 21.13
C CYS A 425 4.64 -25.30 21.25
N TRP A 426 5.00 -26.34 20.50
CA TRP A 426 4.23 -27.59 20.38
C TRP A 426 3.81 -28.18 21.74
N ASP A 427 4.75 -28.37 22.67
CA ASP A 427 4.47 -28.89 24.03
C ASP A 427 3.41 -28.07 24.77
N ARG A 428 3.41 -26.74 24.58
CA ARG A 428 2.46 -25.82 25.22
C ARG A 428 1.10 -25.88 24.54
N PHE A 429 1.06 -25.85 23.22
CA PHE A 429 -0.18 -25.92 22.45
C PHE A 429 -0.89 -27.27 22.62
N HIS A 430 -0.15 -28.38 22.59
CA HIS A 430 -0.68 -29.73 22.79
C HIS A 430 -1.30 -29.92 24.19
N GLN A 431 -0.73 -29.29 25.23
CA GLN A 431 -1.25 -29.34 26.60
C GLN A 431 -2.38 -28.32 26.88
N ASP A 432 -2.56 -27.31 26.01
CA ASP A 432 -3.55 -26.24 26.22
C ASP A 432 -4.97 -26.70 25.83
N THR A 433 -5.72 -27.16 26.83
CA THR A 433 -7.13 -27.55 26.67
C THR A 433 -8.07 -26.39 26.28
N GLN A 434 -7.70 -25.14 26.57
CA GLN A 434 -8.48 -23.97 26.18
C GLN A 434 -8.25 -23.66 24.69
N LEU A 435 -7.02 -23.73 24.20
CA LEU A 435 -6.69 -23.62 22.78
C LEU A 435 -7.47 -24.66 21.95
N HIS A 436 -7.43 -25.93 22.33
CA HIS A 436 -8.18 -26.99 21.64
C HIS A 436 -9.69 -26.73 21.59
N LYS A 437 -10.28 -26.28 22.70
CA LYS A 437 -11.69 -25.91 22.77
C LYS A 437 -12.02 -24.71 21.87
N THR A 438 -11.16 -23.70 21.84
CA THR A 438 -11.33 -22.52 20.98
C THR A 438 -11.22 -22.90 19.51
N LEU A 439 -10.19 -23.65 19.11
CA LEU A 439 -10.01 -24.14 17.74
C LEU A 439 -11.21 -24.99 17.29
N GLY A 440 -11.71 -25.92 18.12
CA GLY A 440 -12.90 -26.70 17.78
C GLY A 440 -14.19 -25.88 17.68
N THR A 441 -14.29 -24.77 18.41
CA THR A 441 -15.42 -23.82 18.30
C THR A 441 -15.33 -23.03 16.99
N LEU A 442 -14.13 -22.49 16.69
CA LEU A 442 -13.86 -21.76 15.46
C LEU A 442 -13.97 -22.64 14.22
N GLN A 443 -13.57 -23.91 14.28
CA GLN A 443 -13.73 -24.88 13.20
C GLN A 443 -15.19 -25.01 12.78
N ALA A 444 -16.12 -25.14 13.75
CA ALA A 444 -17.55 -25.22 13.47
C ALA A 444 -18.13 -23.88 12.95
N GLU A 445 -17.61 -22.74 13.43
CA GLU A 445 -17.98 -21.40 12.95
C GLU A 445 -17.57 -21.20 11.48
N TYR A 446 -16.30 -21.41 11.16
CA TYR A 446 -15.78 -21.24 9.80
C TYR A 446 -16.27 -22.32 8.82
N GLN A 447 -16.56 -23.54 9.28
CA GLN A 447 -17.22 -24.54 8.45
C GLN A 447 -18.63 -24.10 8.02
N ALA A 448 -19.37 -23.39 8.87
CA ALA A 448 -20.67 -22.84 8.49
C ALA A 448 -20.54 -21.64 7.53
N LEU A 449 -19.50 -20.82 7.69
CA LEU A 449 -19.24 -19.65 6.83
C LEU A 449 -18.71 -20.06 5.44
N ALA A 450 -17.72 -20.95 5.36
CA ALA A 450 -17.21 -21.48 4.09
C ALA A 450 -18.29 -22.22 3.27
N ALA A 451 -19.23 -22.90 3.97
CA ALA A 451 -20.38 -23.51 3.32
C ALA A 451 -21.37 -22.49 2.74
N LEU A 452 -21.34 -21.22 3.15
CA LEU A 452 -22.10 -20.12 2.54
C LEU A 452 -21.34 -19.53 1.34
N GLU A 453 -20.03 -19.30 1.45
CA GLU A 453 -19.17 -18.88 0.32
C GLU A 453 -19.34 -19.83 -0.89
N LEU A 454 -19.29 -21.15 -0.63
CA LEU A 454 -19.50 -22.17 -1.65
C LEU A 454 -20.93 -22.17 -2.25
N GLN A 455 -21.94 -21.73 -1.49
CA GLN A 455 -23.31 -21.54 -2.01
C GLN A 455 -23.46 -20.28 -2.87
N GLU A 456 -22.63 -19.26 -2.62
CA GLU A 456 -22.58 -18.02 -3.40
C GLU A 456 -21.68 -18.16 -4.65
N GLY A 457 -20.91 -19.25 -4.75
CA GLY A 457 -20.08 -19.62 -5.90
C GLY A 457 -18.60 -19.25 -5.74
N GLU A 458 -18.14 -19.01 -4.52
CA GLU A 458 -16.75 -18.72 -4.18
C GLU A 458 -16.03 -20.02 -3.77
N ASP A 459 -15.44 -20.72 -4.75
CA ASP A 459 -14.71 -21.98 -4.53
C ASP A 459 -13.40 -21.79 -3.72
N GLU A 460 -12.78 -20.61 -3.81
CA GLU A 460 -11.60 -20.19 -3.03
C GLU A 460 -11.98 -19.03 -2.08
N GLY A 461 -12.93 -19.30 -1.17
CA GLY A 461 -13.45 -18.33 -0.20
C GLY A 461 -12.50 -18.01 0.96
N TYR A 462 -12.67 -16.82 1.55
CA TYR A 462 -11.85 -16.35 2.68
C TYR A 462 -12.03 -17.18 3.95
N PHE A 463 -13.27 -17.59 4.24
CA PHE A 463 -13.55 -18.46 5.39
C PHE A 463 -13.12 -19.90 5.16
N GLN A 464 -13.02 -20.35 3.90
CA GLN A 464 -12.40 -21.63 3.54
C GLN A 464 -10.90 -21.66 3.88
N GLU A 465 -10.12 -20.62 3.54
CA GLU A 465 -8.69 -20.52 3.93
C GLU A 465 -8.49 -20.55 5.46
N LEU A 466 -9.37 -19.89 6.20
CA LEU A 466 -9.37 -19.88 7.67
C LEU A 466 -9.72 -21.25 8.26
N LEU A 467 -10.69 -21.95 7.68
CA LEU A 467 -11.06 -23.30 8.06
C LEU A 467 -9.89 -24.27 7.83
N ASP A 468 -9.21 -24.18 6.70
CA ASP A 468 -8.07 -25.04 6.38
C ASP A 468 -6.85 -24.75 7.25
N SER A 469 -6.62 -23.48 7.61
CA SER A 469 -5.62 -23.09 8.61
C SER A 469 -5.88 -23.74 9.98
N ILE A 470 -7.14 -23.75 10.43
CA ILE A 470 -7.56 -24.41 11.68
C ILE A 470 -7.45 -25.93 11.58
N ASN A 471 -7.86 -26.52 10.45
CA ASN A 471 -7.77 -27.96 10.21
C ASN A 471 -6.31 -28.45 10.25
N SER A 472 -5.40 -27.70 9.61
CA SER A 472 -3.95 -27.95 9.61
C SER A 472 -3.39 -27.93 11.03
N LEU A 473 -3.64 -26.85 11.79
CA LEU A 473 -3.23 -26.74 13.19
C LEU A 473 -3.79 -27.89 14.06
N LEU A 474 -5.06 -28.25 13.88
CA LEU A 474 -5.69 -29.36 14.60
C LEU A 474 -5.19 -30.76 14.18
N MET A 475 -4.51 -30.89 13.04
CA MET A 475 -3.85 -32.14 12.64
C MET A 475 -2.47 -32.26 13.29
N GLU A 476 -1.67 -31.21 13.28
CA GLU A 476 -0.32 -31.18 13.86
C GLU A 476 -0.29 -31.20 15.41
N LEU A 477 -1.41 -30.89 16.06
CA LEU A 477 -1.56 -30.94 17.52
C LEU A 477 -2.07 -32.29 18.06
N ARG A 478 -2.32 -33.29 17.20
CA ARG A 478 -2.78 -34.65 17.60
C ARG A 478 -1.64 -35.60 17.91
#